data_AF-A0A2M6YYB9-F1
#
_entry.id   AF-A0A2M6YYB9-F1
#
_cell.length_a   1.000
_cell.length_b   1.000
_cell.length_c   1.000
_cell.angle_alpha   90.00
_cell.angle_beta   90.00
_cell.angle_gamma   90.00
#
_symmetry.space_group_name_H-M   'P 1'
#
loop_
_entity.id
_entity.type
_entity.pdbx_description
1 polymer ?
#
loop_
_entity_poly.entity_id
_entity_poly.type
_entity_poly.pdbx_seq_one_letter_code
_entity_poly.pdbx_strand_id
1 'polypeptide(L)'
;MAQLKQDLNLFDMTMIAIGATIGSGIFLTPSIIAQALPPPLLIILVWCIGGLMTLAGALTFSELSAMMPHAGGVYVFLREAYARLVGFLFG
;
A
#
# COMPACT_ATOMS: atom_id res chain seq x y z
N MET A 1 -24.65 -17.02 -5.00
CA MET A 1 -23.44 -16.20 -4.74
C MET A 1 -23.91 -14.90 -4.14
N ALA A 2 -23.45 -14.56 -2.93
CA ALA A 2 -23.84 -13.28 -2.31
C ALA A 2 -23.25 -12.13 -3.14
N GLN A 3 -24.12 -11.31 -3.72
CA GLN A 3 -23.70 -10.14 -4.49
C GLN A 3 -23.37 -9.04 -3.48
N LEU A 4 -22.07 -8.74 -3.32
CA LEU A 4 -21.60 -7.66 -2.45
C LEU A 4 -22.17 -6.34 -2.95
N LYS A 5 -22.90 -5.66 -2.06
CA LYS A 5 -23.48 -4.35 -2.35
C LYS A 5 -22.35 -3.30 -2.26
N GLN A 6 -22.15 -2.55 -3.34
CA GLN A 6 -21.13 -1.49 -3.41
C GLN A 6 -21.61 -0.22 -2.68
N ASP A 7 -21.75 -0.32 -1.35
CA ASP A 7 -22.26 0.77 -0.50
C ASP A 7 -21.14 1.68 0.05
N LEU A 8 -19.87 1.33 -0.18
CA LEU A 8 -18.74 2.07 0.37
C LEU A 8 -18.44 3.30 -0.48
N ASN A 9 -18.49 4.47 0.14
CA ASN A 9 -18.19 5.73 -0.51
C ASN A 9 -16.66 6.05 -0.45
N LEU A 10 -16.26 7.17 -1.06
CA LEU A 10 -14.86 7.60 -1.07
C LEU A 10 -14.29 7.82 0.34
N PHE A 11 -15.08 8.39 1.24
CA PHE A 11 -14.67 8.65 2.62
C PHE A 11 -14.44 7.32 3.37
N ASP A 12 -15.35 6.36 3.23
CA ASP A 12 -15.23 5.04 3.85
C ASP A 12 -13.97 4.34 3.35
N MET A 13 -13.75 4.33 2.03
CA MET A 13 -12.55 3.77 1.40
C MET A 13 -11.26 4.44 1.89
N THR A 14 -11.28 5.77 2.03
CA THR A 14 -10.12 6.53 2.52
C THR A 14 -9.82 6.20 3.98
N MET A 15 -10.85 6.13 4.83
CA MET A 15 -10.68 5.77 6.24
C MET A 15 -10.16 4.34 6.40
N ILE A 16 -10.67 3.40 5.60
CA ILE A 16 -10.17 2.02 5.58
C ILE A 16 -8.69 1.99 5.17
N ALA A 17 -8.30 2.73 4.14
CA ALA A 17 -6.91 2.79 3.68
C ALA A 17 -5.98 3.39 4.76
N ILE A 18 -6.39 4.47 5.42
CA ILE A 18 -5.62 5.07 6.52
C ILE A 18 -5.47 4.08 7.67
N GLY A 19 -6.56 3.45 8.10
CA GLY A 19 -6.56 2.47 9.19
C GLY A 19 -5.72 1.23 8.89
N ALA A 20 -5.73 0.76 7.63
CA ALA A 20 -4.90 -0.37 7.20
C ALA A 20 -3.40 -0.01 7.11
N THR A 21 -3.07 1.26 6.85
CA THR A 21 -1.68 1.72 6.70
C THR A 21 -1.02 2.02 8.05
N ILE A 22 -1.76 2.61 9.00
CA ILE A 22 -1.23 2.97 10.32
C ILE A 22 -1.23 1.72 11.21
N GLY A 23 -0.06 1.09 11.34
CA GLY A 23 0.16 -0.06 12.22
C GLY A 23 1.04 0.23 13.43
N SER A 24 1.38 -0.83 14.19
CA SER A 24 2.27 -0.76 15.35
C SER A 24 3.72 -0.39 15.02
N GLY A 25 4.11 -0.43 13.74
CA GLY A 25 5.46 -0.10 13.28
C GLY A 25 5.93 1.28 13.72
N ILE A 26 5.03 2.26 13.87
CA ILE A 26 5.40 3.61 14.33
C ILE A 26 6.05 3.62 15.73
N PHE A 27 5.79 2.63 16.58
CA PHE A 27 6.39 2.54 17.92
C PHE A 27 7.79 1.92 17.91
N LEU A 28 8.11 1.11 16.91
CA LEU A 28 9.39 0.37 16.83
C LEU A 28 10.37 1.03 15.86
N THR A 29 9.90 1.39 14.66
CA THR A 29 10.74 1.86 13.56
C THR A 29 11.56 3.12 13.90
N PRO A 30 11.03 4.14 14.60
CA PRO A 30 11.83 5.32 14.97
C PRO A 30 13.03 4.98 15.84
N SER A 31 12.89 4.02 16.76
CA SER A 31 14.00 3.56 17.62
C SER A 31 15.10 2.87 16.79
N ILE A 32 14.71 2.06 15.81
CA ILE A 32 15.65 1.41 14.88
C ILE A 32 16.38 2.46 14.04
N ILE A 33 15.66 3.44 13.49
CA ILE A 33 16.26 4.51 12.68
C ILE A 33 17.19 5.37 13.54
N ALA A 34 16.81 5.72 14.77
CA ALA A 34 17.63 6.54 15.67
C ALA A 34 18.95 5.85 16.06
N GLN A 35 18.95 4.52 16.20
CA GLN A 35 20.18 3.75 16.44
C GLN A 35 21.14 3.78 15.24
N ALA A 36 20.59 3.78 14.01
CA ALA A 36 21.38 3.82 12.79
C ALA A 36 21.77 5.25 12.35
N LEU A 37 20.93 6.25 12.66
CA LEU A 37 21.09 7.65 12.29
C LEU A 37 20.89 8.54 13.53
N PRO A 38 21.99 8.88 14.24
CA PRO A 38 21.93 9.69 15.46
C PRO A 38 21.35 11.11 15.27
N PRO A 39 21.59 11.84 14.15
CA PRO A 39 21.04 13.18 13.97
C PRO A 39 19.51 13.16 13.79
N PRO A 40 18.73 13.89 14.61
CA PRO A 40 17.26 13.90 14.53
C PRO A 40 16.71 14.34 13.17
N LEU A 41 17.40 15.27 12.50
CA LEU A 41 17.01 15.75 11.17
C LEU A 41 17.02 14.64 10.12
N LEU A 42 17.97 13.70 10.21
CA LEU A 42 18.05 12.59 9.26
C LEU A 42 16.91 11.59 9.44
N ILE A 43 16.44 11.39 10.68
CA ILE A 43 15.28 10.54 10.96
C ILE A 43 14.05 11.09 10.23
N ILE A 44 13.77 12.39 10.37
CA ILE A 44 12.65 13.05 9.68
C ILE A 44 12.80 12.94 8.16
N LEU A 45 14.01 13.16 7.64
CA LEU A 45 14.29 13.08 6.21
C LEU A 45 14.01 11.68 5.66
N VAL A 46 14.42 10.61 6.36
CA VAL A 46 14.13 9.23 5.97
C VAL A 46 12.63 8.97 5.92
N TRP A 47 11.86 9.47 6.90
CA TRP A 47 10.40 9.36 6.89
C TRP A 47 9.77 10.11 5.71
N CYS A 48 10.25 11.32 5.40
CA CYS A 48 9.78 12.07 4.24
C CYS A 48 10.06 11.33 2.92
N ILE A 49 11.27 10.78 2.75
CA ILE A 49 11.62 9.99 1.55
C ILE A 49 10.75 8.73 1.46
N GLY A 50 10.61 8.00 2.57
CA GLY A 50 9.76 6.80 2.61
C GLY A 50 8.30 7.11 2.28
N GLY A 51 7.77 8.23 2.77
CA GLY A 51 6.45 8.74 2.42
C GLY A 51 6.31 9.06 0.93
N LEU A 52 7.31 9.73 0.34
CA LEU A 52 7.32 10.05 -1.09
C LEU A 52 7.37 8.78 -1.97
N MET A 53 8.20 7.81 -1.61
CA MET A 53 8.26 6.51 -2.31
C MET A 53 6.92 5.76 -2.20
N THR A 54 6.30 5.78 -1.02
CA THR A 54 4.99 5.14 -0.80
C THR A 54 3.90 5.83 -1.61
N LEU A 55 3.91 7.16 -1.69
CA LEU A 55 2.98 7.92 -2.51
C LEU A 55 3.10 7.56 -4.00
N ALA A 56 4.33 7.48 -4.52
CA ALA A 56 4.56 7.07 -5.90
C ALA A 56 3.98 5.67 -6.17
N GLY A 57 4.24 4.71 -5.28
CA GLY A 57 3.65 3.37 -5.38
C GLY A 57 2.13 3.37 -5.32
N ALA A 58 1.53 4.14 -4.40
CA ALA A 58 0.09 4.25 -4.25
C ALA A 58 -0.58 4.81 -5.53
N LEU A 59 0.03 5.82 -6.16
CA LEU A 59 -0.45 6.36 -7.44
C LEU A 59 -0.38 5.32 -8.55
N THR A 60 0.73 4.58 -8.68
CA THR A 60 0.85 3.49 -9.67
C THR A 60 -0.21 2.41 -9.47
N PHE A 61 -0.42 1.97 -8.22
CA PHE A 61 -1.46 0.98 -7.94
C PHE A 61 -2.88 1.52 -8.14
N SER A 62 -3.10 2.82 -7.92
CA SER A 62 -4.41 3.45 -8.16
C SER A 62 -4.78 3.46 -9.65
N GLU A 63 -3.82 3.78 -10.53
CA GLU A 63 -4.01 3.76 -11.98
C GLU A 63 -4.30 2.33 -12.45
N LEU A 64 -3.53 1.36 -11.96
CA LEU A 64 -3.69 -0.04 -12.32
C LEU A 64 -5.02 -0.63 -11.83
N SER A 65 -5.46 -0.23 -10.63
CA SER A 65 -6.77 -0.63 -10.08
C SER A 65 -7.94 -0.01 -10.84
N ALA A 66 -7.77 1.22 -11.35
CA ALA A 66 -8.76 1.86 -12.21
C ALA A 66 -8.85 1.20 -13.60
N MET A 67 -7.71 0.76 -14.16
CA MET A 67 -7.66 0.01 -15.43
C MET A 67 -8.24 -1.40 -15.32
N MET A 68 -8.06 -2.08 -14.18
CA MET A 68 -8.52 -3.44 -13.95
C MET A 68 -9.41 -3.52 -12.69
N PRO A 69 -10.68 -3.11 -12.76
CA PRO A 69 -11.60 -3.05 -11.61
C PRO A 69 -12.17 -4.43 -11.25
N HIS A 70 -11.28 -5.40 -11.00
CA HIS A 70 -11.62 -6.77 -10.62
C HIS A 70 -11.21 -7.03 -9.18
N ALA A 71 -12.01 -7.82 -8.46
CA ALA A 71 -11.63 -8.31 -7.15
C ALA A 71 -10.43 -9.27 -7.27
N GLY A 72 -9.34 -8.97 -6.56
CA GLY A 72 -8.12 -9.79 -6.53
C GLY A 72 -6.82 -9.01 -6.36
N GLY A 73 -6.82 -7.68 -6.52
CA GLY A 73 -5.67 -6.82 -6.26
C GLY A 73 -4.44 -7.20 -7.10
N VAL A 74 -3.27 -7.25 -6.46
CA VAL A 74 -1.98 -7.49 -7.14
C VAL A 74 -1.94 -8.82 -7.91
N TYR A 75 -2.68 -9.84 -7.47
CA TYR A 75 -2.83 -11.08 -8.22
C TYR A 75 -3.31 -10.84 -9.66
N VAL A 76 -4.31 -9.97 -9.84
CA VAL A 76 -4.89 -9.67 -11.16
C VAL A 76 -3.83 -9.01 -12.05
N PHE A 77 -3.06 -8.09 -11.48
CA PHE A 77 -2.01 -7.36 -12.18
C PHE A 77 -0.90 -8.29 -12.68
N LEU A 78 -0.42 -9.18 -11.82
CA LEU A 78 0.65 -10.11 -12.16
C LEU A 78 0.19 -11.21 -13.12
N ARG A 79 -1.05 -11.69 -12.95
CA ARG A 79 -1.64 -12.66 -13.88
C ARG A 79 -1.75 -12.08 -15.30
N GLU A 80 -2.17 -10.83 -15.41
CA GLU A 80 -2.36 -10.16 -16.71
C GLU A 80 -1.01 -9.83 -17.37
N ALA A 81 -0.01 -9.39 -16.59
CA ALA A 81 1.29 -8.99 -17.12
C ALA A 81 2.23 -10.16 -17.42
N TYR A 82 2.22 -11.23 -16.60
CA TYR A 82 3.28 -12.26 -16.59
C TYR A 82 2.76 -13.71 -16.65
N ALA A 83 1.47 -13.90 -16.94
CA ALA A 83 0.77 -15.17 -16.99
C ALA A 83 0.36 -15.77 -15.61
N ARG A 84 -0.48 -16.80 -15.71
CA ARG A 84 -1.22 -17.38 -14.58
C ARG A 84 -0.34 -17.96 -13.47
N LEU A 85 0.83 -18.52 -13.81
CA LEU A 85 1.75 -19.09 -12.82
C LEU A 85 2.28 -18.01 -11.88
N VAL A 86 2.70 -16.86 -12.42
CA VAL A 86 3.25 -15.76 -11.62
C VAL A 86 2.18 -15.15 -10.71
N GLY A 87 0.96 -14.96 -11.24
CA GLY A 87 -0.18 -14.58 -10.41
C GLY A 87 -0.43 -15.58 -9.28
N PHE A 88 -0.45 -16.88 -9.59
CA PHE A 88 -0.67 -17.94 -8.59
C PHE A 88 0.43 -18.05 -7.53
N LEU A 89 1.67 -17.67 -7.82
CA LEU A 89 2.73 -17.66 -6.80
C LEU A 89 2.60 -16.48 -5.83
N PHE A 90 1.91 -15.41 -6.22
CA PHE A 90 1.69 -14.24 -5.38
C PHE A 90 0.48 -14.39 -4.45
N GLY A 91 -0.59 -15.03 -4.92
CA GLY A 91 -1.86 -15.19 -4.19
C GLY A 91 -2.08 -16.61 -3.71
#